data_AF-G7M0J0-F1
#
_entry.id   AF-G7M0J0-F1
#
_cell.length_a   1.000
_cell.length_b   1.000
_cell.length_c   1.000
_cell.angle_alpha   90.00
_cell.angle_beta   90.00
_cell.angle_gamma   90.00
#
_symmetry.space_group_name_H-M   'P 1'
#
loop_
_entity.id
_entity.type
_entity.pdbx_description
1 polymer ?
#
loop_
_entity_poly.entity_id
_entity_poly.type
_entity_poly.pdbx_seq_one_letter_code
_entity_poly.pdbx_strand_id
1 'polypeptide(L)' 'MEKINEQNNLYNQFLKYSYADLKELFKKAKTKEEQDFYIALSEIVLQKEQERVIGKN' A
#
# COMPACT_ATOMS: atom_id res chain seq x y z
N MET A 1 -7.18 -10.71 24.96
CA MET A 1 -6.79 -9.51 24.20
C MET A 1 -5.34 -9.70 23.78
N GLU A 2 -5.12 -10.24 22.59
CA GLU A 2 -3.79 -10.42 22.02
C GLU A 2 -3.12 -9.05 21.91
N LYS A 3 -1.92 -8.89 22.46
CA LYS A 3 -1.12 -7.68 22.30
C LYS A 3 -0.73 -7.61 20.83
N ILE A 4 -1.44 -6.82 20.03
CA ILE A 4 -1.04 -6.50 18.65
C ILE A 4 0.31 -5.80 18.78
N ASN A 5 1.38 -6.53 18.47
CA ASN A 5 2.72 -5.96 18.44
C ASN A 5 2.71 -4.92 17.32
N GLU A 6 2.68 -3.62 17.64
CA GLU A 6 2.54 -2.52 16.67
C GLU A 6 3.60 -2.55 15.56
N GLN A 7 4.74 -3.19 15.84
CA GLN A 7 5.83 -3.46 14.90
C GLN A 7 5.46 -4.44 13.77
N ASN A 8 4.44 -5.28 13.96
CA ASN A 8 4.01 -6.31 13.01
C ASN A 8 2.66 -5.98 12.35
N ASN A 9 2.16 -4.74 12.43
CA ASN A 9 0.96 -4.38 11.68
C ASN A 9 1.25 -4.45 10.19
N LEU A 10 0.52 -5.33 9.50
CA LEU A 10 0.59 -5.55 8.06
C LEU A 10 0.46 -4.24 7.26
N TYR A 11 -0.40 -3.32 7.73
CA TYR A 11 -0.55 -1.99 7.16
C TYR A 11 0.75 -1.17 7.20
N ASN A 12 1.47 -1.17 8.33
CA ASN A 12 2.73 -0.45 8.49
C ASN A 12 3.85 -1.05 7.62
N GLN A 13 3.79 -2.35 7.32
CA GLN A 13 4.71 -2.98 6.39
C GLN A 13 4.42 -2.55 4.96
N PHE A 14 3.16 -2.46 4.57
CA PHE A 14 2.76 -2.03 3.23
C PHE A 14 3.03 -0.54 2.96
N LEU A 15 2.94 0.33 3.98
CA LEU A 15 3.30 1.74 3.85
C LEU A 15 4.77 1.99 3.46
N LYS A 16 5.65 0.99 3.56
CA LYS A 16 7.06 1.11 3.15
C LYS A 16 7.27 0.93 1.65
N TYR A 17 6.28 0.39 0.94
CA TYR A 17 6.38 0.18 -0.50
C TYR A 17 6.10 1.48 -1.24
N SER A 18 6.96 1.81 -2.19
CA SER A 18 6.69 2.88 -3.13
C SER A 18 5.65 2.45 -4.16
N TYR A 19 5.05 3.42 -4.85
CA TYR A 19 4.18 3.13 -6.00
C TYR A 19 4.89 2.28 -7.07
N ALA A 20 6.20 2.49 -7.28
CA ALA A 20 6.98 1.71 -8.22
C ALA A 20 7.10 0.24 -7.78
N ASP A 21 7.29 -0.01 -6.49
CA ASP A 21 7.38 -1.37 -5.95
C ASP A 21 6.04 -2.10 -6.07
N LEU A 22 4.93 -1.43 -5.75
CA LEU A 22 3.58 -1.99 -5.92
C LEU A 22 3.28 -2.32 -7.39
N LYS A 23 3.75 -1.49 -8.33
CA LYS A 23 3.62 -1.76 -9.77
C LYS A 23 4.42 -2.98 -10.21
N GLU A 24 5.62 -3.19 -9.65
CA GLU A 24 6.41 -4.40 -9.93
C GLU A 24 5.77 -5.65 -9.32
N LEU A 25 5.18 -5.56 -8.13
CA LEU A 25 4.44 -6.65 -7.51
C LEU A 25 3.18 -7.00 -8.32
N PHE A 26 2.44 -5.99 -8.79
CA PHE A 26 1.30 -6.16 -9.69
C PHE A 26 1.67 -6.94 -10.97
N LYS A 27 2.81 -6.62 -11.60
CA LYS A 27 3.27 -7.35 -12.80
C LYS A 27 3.64 -8.81 -12.53
N LYS A 28 4.06 -9.12 -11.30
CA LYS A 28 4.48 -10.46 -10.87
C LYS A 28 3.32 -11.30 -10.31
N ALA A 29 2.20 -10.67 -10.00
CA ALA A 29 0.99 -11.31 -9.50
C ALA A 29 0.44 -12.32 -10.52
N LYS A 30 0.09 -13.51 -10.03
CA LYS A 30 -0.34 -14.64 -10.86
C LYS A 30 -1.85 -14.71 -10.97
N THR A 31 -2.57 -14.27 -9.95
CA THR A 31 -4.03 -14.28 -9.95
C THR A 31 -4.60 -12.88 -10.06
N LYS A 32 -5.87 -12.82 -10.46
CA LYS A 32 -6.61 -11.56 -10.49
C LYS A 32 -6.79 -11.00 -9.08
N GLU A 33 -7.03 -11.83 -8.07
CA GLU A 33 -7.17 -11.35 -6.70
C GLU A 33 -5.87 -10.67 -6.20
N GLU A 34 -4.70 -11.23 -6.53
CA GLU A 34 -3.42 -10.62 -6.20
C GLU A 34 -3.22 -9.28 -6.93
N GLN A 35 -3.60 -9.21 -8.21
CA GLN A 35 -3.55 -7.97 -8.99
C GLN A 35 -4.47 -6.88 -8.40
N ASP A 36 -5.72 -7.24 -8.11
CA ASP A 36 -6.72 -6.33 -7.53
C ASP A 36 -6.26 -5.83 -6.14
N PHE A 37 -5.60 -6.69 -5.36
CA PHE A 37 -4.98 -6.30 -4.10
C PHE A 37 -3.89 -5.23 -4.26
N TYR A 38 -2.96 -5.40 -5.20
CA TYR A 38 -1.90 -4.42 -5.43
C TYR A 38 -2.42 -3.10 -6.03
N ILE A 39 -3.51 -3.14 -6.81
CA ILE A 39 -4.21 -1.93 -7.27
C ILE A 39 -4.78 -1.16 -6.07
N ALA A 40 -5.53 -1.82 -5.19
CA ALA A 40 -6.13 -1.18 -4.03
C ALA A 40 -5.06 -0.54 -3.12
N LEU A 41 -3.92 -1.21 -2.91
CA LEU A 41 -2.79 -0.62 -2.19
C LEU A 41 -2.22 0.62 -2.89
N SER A 42 -2.10 0.57 -4.21
CA SER A 42 -1.58 1.69 -5.00
C SER A 42 -2.48 2.92 -4.92
N GLU A 43 -3.80 2.72 -4.90
CA GLU A 43 -4.78 3.79 -4.70
C GLU A 43 -4.65 4.46 -3.33
N ILE A 44 -4.48 3.68 -2.26
CA ILE A 44 -4.27 4.21 -0.90
C ILE A 44 -3.00 5.07 -0.82
N VAL A 45 -1.89 4.59 -1.41
CA VAL A 45 -0.63 5.34 -1.45
C VAL A 45 -0.79 6.64 -2.24
N LEU A 46 -1.47 6.60 -3.38
CA LEU A 46 -1.77 7.78 -4.20
C LEU A 46 -2.60 8.81 -3.44
N GLN A 47 -3.69 8.40 -2.80
CA GLN A 47 -4.56 9.29 -2.01
C GLN A 47 -3.78 9.99 -0.90
N LYS A 48 -2.94 9.25 -0.16
CA LYS A 48 -2.11 9.82 0.90
C LYS A 48 -1.10 10.85 0.37
N GLU A 49 -0.49 10.58 -0.78
CA GLU A 49 0.40 11.55 -1.43
C GLU A 49 -0.35 12.78 -1.95
N GLN A 50 -1.57 12.61 -2.47
CA GLN A 50 -2.43 13.71 -2.88
C GLN A 50 -2.80 14.59 -1.70
N GLU A 51 -3.25 14.02 -0.58
CA GLU A 51 -3.52 14.76 0.67
C GLU A 51 -2.29 15.53 1.14
N ARG A 52 -1.09 14.91 1.08
CA ARG A 52 0.17 15.56 1.45
C ARG A 52 0.52 16.75 0.56
N VAL A 53 0.20 16.70 -0.74
CA VAL A 53 0.51 17.76 -1.70
C VAL A 53 -0.55 18.87 -1.66
N ILE A 54 -1.84 18.50 -1.60
CA ILE A 54 -2.97 19.44 -1.60
C ILE A 54 -3.09 20.14 -0.25
N GLY A 55 -2.91 19.42 0.86
CA GLY A 55 -2.97 19.99 2.21
C GLY A 55 -1.76 20.86 2.59
N LYS A 56 -0.83 21.08 1.66
CA LYS A 56 0.31 22.01 1.82
C LYS A 56 0.04 23.40 1.23
N ASN A 57 -1.13 23.62 0.65
CA ASN A 57 -1.56 24.93 0.14
C ASN A 57 -2.45 25.67 1.14
#